data_AF-A0A9Q0CWW6-F1
#
_entry.id   AF-A0A9Q0CWW6-F1
#
_cell.length_a   1.000
_cell.length_b   1.000
_cell.length_c   1.000
_cell.angle_alpha   90.00
_cell.angle_beta   90.00
_cell.angle_gamma   90.00
#
_symmetry.space_group_name_H-M   'P 1'
#
loop_
_entity.id
_entity.type
_entity.pdbx_description
1 polymer ?
#
loop_
_entity_poly.entity_id
_entity_poly.type
_entity_poly.pdbx_seq_one_letter_code
_entity_poly.pdbx_strand_id
1 'polypeptide(L)'
;MISTISSTRFPQLLPQTHHDNKLKHFQFYCYAPIRNAPLSAVSTTNSTYVTSNFESQIHEIERLCEQSNTEASILLTEQSIKDGFPIQLQTLLRLLQCCAGSRSLALVRKAHYLITRSQPKTSTLVFRYLASIYYKLGGSTDARQLLDKMLQKTRPVNKRRETYEKVRELHKEIREIGYLPDTRYVLQDIDEKAKEQSLMYHSERLAIAFGLISTPPGTALRIMKNLRICGDCHNAVKLMSKVVDREIIMRDNKRFHHFRDGVCSCGDFW
;
A
#
# COMPACT_ATOMS: atom_id res chain seq x y z
N MET A 1 0.69 -39.19 47.59
CA MET A 1 1.15 -39.96 46.40
C MET A 1 0.01 -39.87 45.39
N ILE A 2 0.09 -39.41 44.14
CA ILE A 2 1.11 -39.04 43.12
C ILE A 2 0.23 -38.28 42.09
N SER A 3 0.32 -36.96 41.94
CA SER A 3 1.11 -36.22 40.93
C SER A 3 0.70 -36.40 39.44
N THR A 4 0.32 -35.27 38.81
CA THR A 4 0.65 -34.78 37.43
C THR A 4 0.10 -35.61 36.23
N ILE A 5 -0.43 -35.09 35.11
CA ILE A 5 0.17 -34.21 34.08
C ILE A 5 -0.90 -33.53 33.19
N SER A 6 -0.60 -32.27 32.84
CA SER A 6 -1.05 -31.42 31.73
C SER A 6 -1.69 -32.04 30.48
N SER A 7 -2.77 -31.41 30.00
CA SER A 7 -3.10 -31.33 28.58
C SER A 7 -3.41 -29.87 28.20
N THR A 8 -2.56 -29.37 27.31
CA THR A 8 -2.56 -28.07 26.66
C THR A 8 -3.86 -27.80 25.89
N ARG A 9 -4.61 -26.75 26.24
CA ARG A 9 -5.66 -26.19 25.36
C ARG A 9 -5.02 -25.31 24.30
N PHE A 10 -5.15 -25.77 23.06
CA PHE A 10 -4.89 -25.00 21.84
C PHE A 10 -5.69 -23.69 21.82
N PRO A 11 -5.11 -22.60 21.26
CA PRO A 11 -5.82 -21.35 21.04
C PRO A 11 -6.91 -21.52 19.97
N GLN A 12 -8.12 -21.05 20.29
CA GLN A 12 -9.24 -21.00 19.35
C GLN A 12 -8.87 -20.12 18.14
N LEU A 13 -8.69 -20.77 17.00
CA LEU A 13 -8.59 -20.16 15.69
C LEU A 13 -9.90 -19.41 15.38
N LEU A 14 -9.79 -18.10 15.11
CA LEU A 14 -10.86 -17.29 14.55
C LEU A 14 -11.30 -17.89 13.19
N PRO A 15 -12.61 -18.04 12.91
CA PRO A 15 -13.06 -18.59 11.63
C PRO A 15 -12.68 -17.64 10.49
N GLN A 16 -11.80 -18.10 9.60
CA GLN A 16 -11.58 -17.46 8.30
C GLN A 16 -12.75 -17.85 7.39
N THR A 17 -13.75 -16.98 7.27
CA THR A 17 -14.83 -17.14 6.28
C THR A 17 -14.97 -15.89 5.40
N HIS A 18 -14.66 -16.05 4.11
CA HIS A 18 -15.30 -15.40 2.97
C HIS A 18 -15.50 -13.85 2.93
N HIS A 19 -14.62 -13.06 3.54
CA HIS A 19 -14.64 -11.58 3.40
C HIS A 19 -13.53 -10.95 2.54
N ASP A 20 -12.68 -11.77 1.90
CA ASP A 20 -11.44 -11.30 1.26
C ASP A 20 -11.57 -10.63 -0.14
N ASN A 21 -12.78 -10.34 -0.61
CA ASN A 21 -12.98 -9.70 -1.92
C ASN A 21 -13.49 -8.25 -1.89
N LYS A 22 -13.90 -7.71 -0.73
CA LYS A 22 -14.47 -6.35 -0.65
C LYS A 22 -13.44 -5.20 -0.71
N LEU A 23 -12.14 -5.48 -0.81
CA LEU A 23 -11.09 -4.46 -0.87
C LEU A 23 -10.35 -4.40 -2.23
N LYS A 24 -10.70 -5.27 -3.19
CA LYS A 24 -9.97 -5.37 -4.47
C LYS A 24 -10.40 -4.36 -5.55
N HIS A 25 -11.51 -3.63 -5.34
CA HIS A 25 -12.10 -2.75 -6.34
C HIS A 25 -12.14 -1.25 -5.95
N PHE A 26 -11.50 -0.87 -4.85
CA PHE A 26 -11.62 0.49 -4.32
C PHE A 26 -10.32 1.27 -4.47
N GLN A 27 -10.27 2.12 -5.50
CA GLN A 27 -9.32 3.21 -5.63
C GLN A 27 -9.64 4.25 -4.54
N PHE A 28 -9.16 3.99 -3.32
CA PHE A 28 -9.21 4.97 -2.23
C PHE A 28 -8.16 6.05 -2.49
N TYR A 29 -8.55 7.11 -3.18
CA TYR A 29 -7.73 8.31 -3.32
C TYR A 29 -7.99 9.26 -2.15
N CYS A 30 -7.38 8.99 -1.00
CA CYS A 30 -7.23 10.01 0.04
C CYS A 30 -6.02 10.87 -0.32
N TYR A 31 -6.23 12.01 -0.98
CA TYR A 31 -5.16 12.98 -1.23
C TYR A 31 -4.99 13.90 -0.01
N ALA A 32 -3.78 13.93 0.56
CA ALA A 32 -3.33 15.00 1.44
C ALA A 32 -2.49 16.01 0.62
N PRO A 33 -2.56 17.34 0.89
CA PRO A 33 -1.75 18.33 0.18
C PRO A 33 -0.25 18.15 0.47
N ILE A 34 0.59 18.07 -0.56
CA ILE A 34 2.06 18.04 -0.45
C ILE A 34 2.55 19.47 -0.20
N ARG A 35 3.25 19.72 0.93
CA ARG A 35 4.02 20.96 1.14
C ARG A 35 5.46 20.74 0.68
N ASN A 36 5.94 21.55 -0.27
CA ASN A 36 7.33 21.56 -0.73
C ASN A 36 8.24 22.23 0.32
N ALA A 37 9.39 21.63 0.62
CA ALA A 37 10.47 22.26 1.38
C ALA A 37 11.72 22.42 0.48
N PRO A 38 12.48 23.53 0.59
CA PRO A 38 13.61 23.79 -0.30
C PRO A 38 14.90 23.07 0.14
N LEU A 39 15.68 22.60 -0.85
CA LEU A 39 17.01 22.04 -0.67
C LEU A 39 18.04 23.18 -0.61
N SER A 40 18.80 23.27 0.49
CA SER A 40 19.98 24.14 0.59
C SER A 40 21.23 23.44 0.09
N ALA A 41 21.97 24.12 -0.79
CA ALA A 41 23.23 23.68 -1.38
C ALA A 41 24.39 23.72 -0.37
N VAL A 42 25.31 22.77 -0.50
CA VAL A 42 26.67 22.87 0.07
C VAL A 42 27.67 22.52 -1.03
N SER A 43 28.54 23.47 -1.33
CA SER A 43 29.71 23.36 -2.22
C SER A 43 30.95 23.08 -1.38
N THR A 44 31.89 22.23 -1.83
CA THR A 44 33.34 22.58 -2.01
C THR A 44 34.25 21.39 -2.41
N THR A 45 34.79 21.48 -3.63
CA THR A 45 36.24 21.47 -4.01
C THR A 45 37.18 20.25 -3.87
N ASN A 46 36.74 19.03 -3.56
CA ASN A 46 37.54 17.79 -3.83
C ASN A 46 37.05 16.99 -5.05
N SER A 47 36.18 17.59 -5.86
CA SER A 47 35.28 16.87 -6.75
C SER A 47 35.94 16.33 -8.02
N THR A 48 36.86 17.04 -8.68
CA THR A 48 37.21 16.77 -10.09
C THR A 48 37.99 15.47 -10.34
N TYR A 49 38.86 15.04 -9.42
CA TYR A 49 39.63 13.79 -9.55
C TYR A 49 38.83 12.56 -9.08
N VAL A 50 37.92 12.75 -8.12
CA VAL A 50 37.02 11.70 -7.64
C VAL A 50 35.87 11.48 -8.63
N THR A 51 35.37 12.54 -9.27
CA THR A 51 34.35 12.44 -10.32
C THR A 51 34.86 11.79 -11.60
N SER A 52 36.13 12.02 -11.99
CA SER A 52 36.69 11.40 -13.20
C SER A 52 36.87 9.89 -13.06
N ASN A 53 37.30 9.42 -11.89
CA ASN A 53 37.40 8.00 -11.59
C ASN A 53 36.00 7.34 -11.47
N PHE A 54 35.03 8.07 -10.93
CA PHE A 54 33.63 7.65 -10.84
C PHE A 54 32.95 7.48 -12.21
N GLU A 55 33.07 8.47 -13.10
CA GLU A 55 32.50 8.40 -14.45
C GLU A 55 33.18 7.30 -15.29
N SER A 56 34.49 7.10 -15.11
CA SER A 56 35.23 6.04 -15.78
C SER A 56 34.75 4.64 -15.37
N GLN A 57 34.49 4.40 -14.09
CA GLN A 57 33.98 3.11 -13.62
C GLN A 57 32.54 2.84 -14.07
N ILE A 58 31.66 3.85 -14.07
CA ILE A 58 30.28 3.68 -14.56
C ILE A 58 30.29 3.39 -16.06
N HIS A 59 31.09 4.13 -16.83
CA HIS A 59 31.22 3.91 -18.27
C HIS A 59 31.73 2.49 -18.57
N GLU A 60 32.66 1.97 -17.76
CA GLU A 60 33.15 0.61 -17.89
C GLU A 60 32.06 -0.45 -17.60
N ILE A 61 31.23 -0.25 -16.56
CA ILE A 61 30.09 -1.13 -16.28
C ILE A 61 29.11 -1.16 -17.47
N GLU A 62 28.81 0.00 -18.05
CA GLU A 62 27.90 0.11 -19.19
C GLU A 62 28.48 -0.57 -20.44
N ARG A 63 29.76 -0.36 -20.72
CA ARG A 63 30.48 -1.03 -21.81
C ARG A 63 30.45 -2.56 -21.66
N LEU A 64 30.69 -3.09 -20.45
CA LEU A 64 30.62 -4.52 -20.18
C LEU A 64 29.21 -5.08 -20.37
N CYS A 65 28.18 -4.30 -20.02
CA CYS A 65 26.79 -4.67 -20.28
C CYS A 65 26.48 -4.75 -21.79
N GLU A 66 26.99 -3.82 -22.59
CA GLU A 66 26.83 -3.82 -24.05
C GLU A 66 27.53 -5.00 -24.72
N GLN A 67 28.69 -5.41 -24.18
CA GLN A 67 29.44 -6.58 -24.63
C GLN A 67 28.83 -7.92 -24.16
N SER A 68 27.67 -7.89 -23.49
CA SER A 68 27.02 -9.07 -22.89
C SER A 68 27.90 -9.83 -21.87
N ASN A 69 28.94 -9.18 -21.34
CA ASN A 69 29.80 -9.73 -20.31
C ASN A 69 29.15 -9.54 -18.92
N THR A 70 28.11 -10.34 -18.68
CA THR A 70 27.24 -10.23 -17.51
C THR A 70 27.94 -10.50 -16.18
N GLU A 71 28.90 -11.42 -16.14
CA GLU A 71 29.63 -11.73 -14.89
C GLU A 71 30.58 -10.60 -14.49
N ALA A 72 31.37 -10.10 -15.45
CA ALA A 72 32.30 -9.00 -15.19
C ALA A 72 31.55 -7.71 -14.80
N SER A 73 30.42 -7.41 -15.47
CA SER A 73 29.60 -6.25 -15.14
C SER A 73 28.99 -6.32 -13.73
N ILE A 74 28.54 -7.50 -13.28
CA ILE A 74 28.07 -7.69 -11.89
C ILE A 74 29.21 -7.50 -10.89
N LEU A 75 30.37 -8.11 -11.14
CA LEU A 75 31.52 -8.01 -10.22
C LEU A 75 31.98 -6.56 -10.05
N LEU A 76 32.07 -5.82 -11.15
CA LEU A 76 32.46 -4.41 -11.12
C LEU A 76 31.41 -3.55 -10.39
N THR A 77 30.12 -3.81 -10.65
CA THR A 77 29.01 -3.15 -9.93
C THR A 77 29.06 -3.43 -8.42
N GLU A 78 29.30 -4.68 -8.03
CA GLU A 78 29.44 -5.07 -6.62
C GLU A 78 30.64 -4.37 -5.96
N GLN A 79 31.76 -4.28 -6.66
CA GLN A 79 32.95 -3.62 -6.17
C GLN A 79 32.72 -2.12 -6.01
N SER A 80 32.14 -1.45 -7.00
CA SER A 80 31.81 -0.02 -6.91
C SER A 80 30.86 0.29 -5.75
N ILE A 81 29.89 -0.59 -5.45
CA ILE A 81 29.01 -0.44 -4.28
C ILE A 81 29.79 -0.62 -2.97
N LYS A 82 30.73 -1.57 -2.89
CA LYS A 82 31.57 -1.77 -1.69
C LYS A 82 32.48 -0.58 -1.43
N ASP A 83 33.00 0.02 -2.50
CA ASP A 83 33.86 1.20 -2.45
C ASP A 83 33.07 2.49 -2.16
N GLY A 84 31.73 2.38 -2.00
CA GLY A 84 30.86 3.48 -1.61
C GLY A 84 30.38 4.37 -2.75
N PHE A 85 30.59 3.96 -4.01
CA PHE A 85 30.17 4.75 -5.16
C PHE A 85 28.66 4.64 -5.41
N PRO A 86 27.95 5.77 -5.55
CA PRO A 86 26.52 5.76 -5.80
C PRO A 86 26.22 5.35 -7.24
N ILE A 87 25.63 4.17 -7.43
CA ILE A 87 25.22 3.69 -8.75
C ILE A 87 23.82 4.21 -9.10
N GLN A 88 23.70 4.84 -10.27
CA GLN A 88 22.44 5.37 -10.78
C GLN A 88 21.47 4.23 -11.15
N LEU A 89 20.16 4.51 -11.03
CA LEU A 89 19.12 3.55 -11.38
C LEU A 89 19.20 3.09 -12.85
N GLN A 90 19.60 3.99 -13.75
CA GLN A 90 19.74 3.69 -15.17
C GLN A 90 20.78 2.60 -15.44
N THR A 91 21.95 2.70 -14.82
CA THR A 91 23.03 1.70 -14.93
C THR A 91 22.59 0.35 -14.36
N LEU A 92 21.86 0.34 -13.24
CA LEU A 92 21.30 -0.89 -12.65
C LEU A 92 20.23 -1.55 -13.54
N LEU A 93 19.42 -0.76 -14.25
CA LEU A 93 18.44 -1.29 -15.21
C LEU A 93 19.13 -1.91 -16.43
N ARG A 94 20.21 -1.30 -16.91
CA ARG A 94 21.01 -1.82 -18.02
C ARG A 94 21.72 -3.12 -17.64
N LEU A 95 22.26 -3.21 -16.43
CA LEU A 95 22.77 -4.46 -15.85
C LEU A 95 21.70 -5.55 -15.81
N LEU A 96 20.49 -5.21 -15.37
CA LEU A 96 19.38 -6.16 -15.30
C LEU A 96 18.93 -6.65 -16.69
N GLN A 97 18.90 -5.77 -17.68
CA GLN A 97 18.65 -6.13 -19.08
C GLN A 97 19.72 -7.09 -19.62
N CYS A 98 21.00 -6.81 -19.33
CA CYS A 98 22.11 -7.69 -19.69
C CYS A 98 21.95 -9.08 -19.04
N CYS A 99 21.60 -9.13 -17.75
CA CYS A 99 21.34 -10.38 -17.03
C CYS A 99 20.17 -11.17 -17.61
N ALA A 100 19.12 -10.51 -18.09
CA ALA A 100 18.00 -11.18 -18.74
C ALA A 100 18.42 -11.92 -20.02
N GLY A 101 19.43 -11.39 -20.74
CA GLY A 101 20.02 -12.03 -21.93
C GLY A 101 20.84 -13.28 -21.63
N SER A 102 21.55 -13.31 -20.49
CA SER A 102 22.41 -14.44 -20.09
C SER A 102 21.66 -15.75 -19.78
N ARG A 103 20.33 -15.69 -19.65
CA ARG A 103 19.48 -16.80 -19.19
C ARG A 103 19.86 -17.42 -17.83
N SER A 104 20.68 -16.74 -17.03
CA SER A 104 21.13 -17.22 -15.72
C SER A 104 20.30 -16.63 -14.58
N LEU A 105 19.54 -17.49 -13.88
CA LEU A 105 18.80 -17.09 -12.68
C LEU A 105 19.73 -16.58 -11.57
N ALA A 106 20.94 -17.12 -11.46
CA ALA A 106 21.91 -16.70 -10.44
C ALA A 106 22.34 -15.24 -10.63
N LEU A 107 22.58 -14.82 -11.87
CA LEU A 107 22.97 -13.45 -12.20
C LEU A 107 21.80 -12.48 -11.99
N VAL A 108 20.58 -12.87 -12.35
CA VAL A 108 19.38 -12.07 -12.06
C VAL A 108 19.15 -11.89 -10.56
N ARG A 109 19.40 -12.92 -9.73
CA ARG A 109 19.33 -12.82 -8.26
C ARG A 109 20.39 -11.85 -7.71
N LYS A 110 21.62 -11.88 -8.23
CA LYS A 110 22.67 -10.92 -7.86
C LYS A 110 22.28 -9.49 -8.24
N ALA A 111 21.84 -9.25 -9.47
CA ALA A 111 21.37 -7.94 -9.90
C ALA A 111 20.19 -7.43 -9.05
N HIS A 112 19.23 -8.30 -8.72
CA HIS A 112 18.12 -7.98 -7.82
C HIS A 112 18.60 -7.56 -6.42
N TYR A 113 19.59 -8.26 -5.85
CA TYR A 113 20.19 -7.88 -4.58
C TYR A 113 20.82 -6.48 -4.64
N LEU A 114 21.58 -6.17 -5.69
CA LEU A 114 22.23 -4.86 -5.87
C LEU A 114 21.22 -3.71 -6.02
N ILE A 115 20.14 -3.93 -6.79
CA ILE A 115 19.04 -2.95 -6.92
C ILE A 115 18.38 -2.68 -5.57
N THR A 116 18.08 -3.75 -4.82
CA THR A 116 17.37 -3.61 -3.54
C THR A 116 18.23 -2.91 -2.48
N ARG A 117 19.55 -3.16 -2.48
CA ARG A 117 20.51 -2.56 -1.56
C ARG A 117 20.77 -1.09 -1.88
N SER A 118 20.94 -0.76 -3.16
CA SER A 118 21.29 0.60 -3.59
C SER A 118 20.08 1.53 -3.66
N GLN A 119 18.90 1.00 -3.98
CA GLN A 119 17.69 1.77 -4.26
C GLN A 119 16.47 1.16 -3.54
N PRO A 120 16.37 1.22 -2.20
CA PRO A 120 15.32 0.53 -1.44
C PRO A 120 13.88 1.04 -1.74
N LYS A 121 13.76 2.23 -2.34
CA LYS A 121 12.52 2.88 -2.79
C LYS A 121 12.26 2.75 -4.31
N THR A 122 12.94 1.83 -5.00
CA THR A 122 12.82 1.66 -6.45
C THR A 122 11.35 1.55 -6.90
N SER A 123 11.02 2.21 -8.02
CA SER A 123 9.69 2.23 -8.64
C SER A 123 9.09 0.83 -8.82
N THR A 124 7.77 0.72 -8.62
CA THR A 124 6.94 -0.48 -8.88
C THR A 124 7.19 -1.08 -10.27
N LEU A 125 7.56 -0.25 -11.25
CA LEU A 125 7.86 -0.67 -12.62
C LEU A 125 9.08 -1.59 -12.72
N VAL A 126 10.15 -1.31 -11.96
CA VAL A 126 11.38 -2.12 -11.97
C VAL A 126 11.12 -3.49 -11.39
N PHE A 127 10.34 -3.55 -10.32
CA PHE A 127 9.95 -4.82 -9.73
C PHE A 127 9.02 -5.63 -10.64
N ARG A 128 8.11 -4.98 -11.38
CA ARG A 128 7.29 -5.65 -12.40
C ARG A 128 8.16 -6.23 -13.53
N TYR A 129 9.17 -5.49 -13.94
CA TYR A 129 10.15 -5.93 -14.93
C TYR A 129 11.00 -7.11 -14.43
N LEU A 130 11.53 -7.04 -13.20
CA LEU A 130 12.21 -8.13 -12.51
C LEU A 130 11.35 -9.41 -12.44
N ALA A 131 10.09 -9.28 -12.02
CA ALA A 131 9.17 -10.41 -11.97
C ALA A 131 8.99 -11.05 -13.36
N SER A 132 8.87 -10.24 -14.41
CA SER A 132 8.80 -10.75 -15.79
C SER A 132 10.05 -11.52 -16.19
N ILE A 133 11.25 -11.05 -15.83
CA ILE A 133 12.51 -11.77 -16.09
C ILE A 133 12.53 -13.10 -15.34
N TYR A 134 12.19 -13.12 -14.05
CA TYR A 134 12.12 -14.35 -13.27
C TYR A 134 11.16 -15.38 -13.89
N TYR A 135 9.96 -14.96 -14.32
CA TYR A 135 9.04 -15.86 -15.01
C TYR A 135 9.62 -16.40 -16.33
N LYS A 136 10.25 -15.55 -17.15
CA LYS A 136 10.87 -15.95 -18.41
C LYS A 136 12.00 -16.97 -18.22
N LEU A 137 12.68 -16.93 -17.07
CA LEU A 137 13.78 -17.84 -16.73
C LEU A 137 13.34 -19.04 -15.87
N GLY A 138 12.04 -19.23 -15.64
CA GLY A 138 11.52 -20.34 -14.83
C GLY A 138 11.60 -20.16 -13.31
N GLY A 139 12.06 -19.00 -12.82
CA GLY A 139 12.13 -18.62 -11.40
C GLY A 139 10.77 -18.19 -10.83
N SER A 140 9.74 -19.03 -10.98
CA SER A 140 8.36 -18.70 -10.58
C SER A 140 8.20 -18.43 -9.07
N THR A 141 9.01 -19.08 -8.23
CA THR A 141 9.06 -18.87 -6.79
C THR A 141 9.64 -17.50 -6.43
N ASP A 142 10.78 -17.12 -7.02
CA ASP A 142 11.39 -15.80 -6.84
C ASP A 142 10.45 -14.68 -7.32
N ALA A 143 9.80 -14.88 -8.47
CA ALA A 143 8.82 -13.93 -9.00
C ALA A 143 7.65 -13.72 -8.04
N ARG A 144 7.12 -14.81 -7.47
CA ARG A 144 6.02 -14.75 -6.50
C ARG A 144 6.45 -14.04 -5.22
N GLN A 145 7.60 -14.41 -4.65
CA GLN A 145 8.15 -13.75 -3.46
C GLN A 145 8.37 -12.24 -3.68
N LEU A 146 8.84 -11.86 -4.87
CA LEU A 146 9.02 -10.46 -5.24
C LEU A 146 7.68 -9.71 -5.25
N LEU A 147 6.67 -10.27 -5.93
CA LEU A 147 5.33 -9.69 -6.02
C LEU A 147 4.67 -9.61 -4.64
N ASP A 148 4.81 -10.63 -3.80
CA ASP A 148 4.28 -10.63 -2.43
C ASP A 148 4.93 -9.53 -1.58
N LYS A 149 6.26 -9.35 -1.70
CA LYS A 149 6.98 -8.28 -1.01
C LYS A 149 6.55 -6.89 -1.49
N MET A 150 6.23 -6.73 -2.78
CA MET A 150 5.64 -5.50 -3.31
C MET A 150 4.21 -5.26 -2.77
N LEU A 151 3.40 -6.31 -2.70
CA LEU A 151 2.03 -6.25 -2.18
C LEU A 151 2.01 -5.92 -0.68
N GLN A 152 2.99 -6.42 0.08
CA GLN A 152 3.19 -6.09 1.50
C GLN A 152 3.70 -4.65 1.69
N LYS A 153 4.59 -4.14 0.83
CA LYS A 153 5.02 -2.73 0.87
C LYS A 153 3.92 -1.75 0.45
N THR A 154 3.00 -2.15 -0.44
CA THR A 154 1.88 -1.31 -0.88
C THR A 154 0.63 -1.44 0.00
N ARG A 155 0.51 -2.52 0.79
CA ARG A 155 -0.52 -2.68 1.81
C ARG A 155 0.15 -2.77 3.17
N PRO A 156 0.31 -1.65 3.90
CA PRO A 156 0.73 -1.71 5.29
C PRO A 156 -0.31 -2.55 6.05
N VAL A 157 0.05 -3.80 6.38
CA VAL A 157 -0.85 -4.82 6.96
C VAL A 157 -1.48 -4.32 8.27
N ASN A 158 -0.78 -3.43 8.97
CA ASN A 158 -1.26 -2.72 10.15
C ASN A 158 -2.48 -1.84 9.82
N LYS A 159 -2.46 -1.06 8.72
CA LYS A 159 -3.58 -0.17 8.38
C LYS A 159 -4.88 -0.89 8.12
N ARG A 160 -4.85 -2.14 7.61
CA ARG A 160 -6.08 -2.93 7.45
C ARG A 160 -6.71 -3.18 8.81
N ARG A 161 -5.97 -3.78 9.74
CA ARG A 161 -6.46 -4.10 11.09
C ARG A 161 -6.92 -2.85 11.81
N GLU A 162 -6.12 -1.79 11.77
CA GLU A 162 -6.45 -0.47 12.33
C GLU A 162 -7.75 0.08 11.73
N THR A 163 -7.98 -0.08 10.42
CA THR A 163 -9.24 0.38 9.77
C THR A 163 -10.44 -0.37 10.31
N TYR A 164 -10.36 -1.70 10.47
CA TYR A 164 -11.46 -2.49 11.03
C TYR A 164 -11.71 -2.16 12.51
N GLU A 165 -10.64 -1.92 13.28
CA GLU A 165 -10.73 -1.43 14.67
C GLU A 165 -11.42 -0.06 14.71
N LYS A 166 -10.99 0.88 13.86
CA LYS A 166 -11.55 2.23 13.82
C LYS A 166 -13.01 2.25 13.37
N VAL A 167 -13.42 1.40 12.43
CA VAL A 167 -14.85 1.25 12.08
C VAL A 167 -15.67 0.78 13.27
N ARG A 168 -15.16 -0.16 14.08
CA ARG A 168 -15.88 -0.63 15.28
C ARG A 168 -15.99 0.47 16.34
N GLU A 169 -14.93 1.24 16.56
CA GLU A 169 -14.94 2.41 17.45
C GLU A 169 -15.99 3.43 17.00
N LEU A 170 -15.92 3.88 15.73
CA LEU A 170 -16.88 4.83 15.17
C LEU A 170 -18.32 4.31 15.26
N HIS A 171 -18.53 3.02 14.98
CA HIS A 171 -19.85 2.42 15.08
C HIS A 171 -20.41 2.47 16.50
N LYS A 172 -19.57 2.26 17.52
CA LYS A 172 -19.95 2.41 18.92
C LYS A 172 -20.29 3.87 19.24
N GLU A 173 -19.41 4.81 18.87
CA GLU A 173 -19.58 6.25 19.14
C GLU A 173 -20.87 6.80 18.49
N ILE A 174 -21.17 6.44 17.24
CA ILE A 174 -22.41 6.89 16.59
C ILE A 174 -23.66 6.25 17.22
N ARG A 175 -23.58 5.01 17.72
CA ARG A 175 -24.70 4.37 18.44
C ARG A 175 -25.00 5.10 19.75
N GLU A 176 -23.97 5.56 20.45
CA GLU A 176 -24.13 6.33 21.70
C GLU A 176 -24.86 7.66 21.49
N ILE A 177 -24.78 8.25 20.30
CA ILE A 177 -25.51 9.48 19.93
C ILE A 177 -26.80 9.23 19.14
N GLY A 178 -27.29 7.99 19.12
CA GLY A 178 -28.62 7.64 18.59
C GLY A 178 -28.65 7.04 17.18
N TYR A 179 -27.53 6.57 16.64
CA TYR A 179 -27.53 5.79 15.40
C TYR A 179 -28.22 4.43 15.59
N LEU A 180 -29.22 4.15 14.75
CA LEU A 180 -29.88 2.85 14.65
C LEU A 180 -29.67 2.30 13.23
N PRO A 181 -29.06 1.10 13.07
CA PRO A 181 -28.88 0.48 11.76
C PRO A 181 -30.21 0.18 11.07
N ASP A 182 -30.33 0.54 9.80
CA ASP A 182 -31.49 0.22 8.97
C ASP A 182 -31.20 -0.98 8.07
N THR A 183 -31.53 -2.17 8.56
CA THR A 183 -31.26 -3.46 7.91
C THR A 183 -32.06 -3.68 6.62
N ARG A 184 -33.07 -2.85 6.33
CA ARG A 184 -33.81 -2.88 5.05
C ARG A 184 -32.90 -2.60 3.86
N TYR A 185 -31.74 -1.95 4.07
CA TYR A 185 -30.73 -1.73 3.05
C TYR A 185 -29.82 -2.94 2.78
N VAL A 186 -30.04 -4.07 3.46
CA VAL A 186 -29.37 -5.35 3.21
C VAL A 186 -30.37 -6.34 2.60
N LEU A 187 -30.25 -6.56 1.29
CA LEU A 187 -31.16 -7.44 0.54
C LEU A 187 -30.87 -8.94 0.72
N GLN A 188 -29.76 -9.29 1.37
CA GLN A 188 -29.42 -10.68 1.63
C GLN A 188 -30.34 -11.26 2.70
N ASP A 189 -30.89 -12.44 2.43
CA ASP A 189 -31.71 -13.18 3.40
C ASP A 189 -30.80 -13.89 4.41
N ILE A 190 -30.37 -13.12 5.41
CA ILE A 190 -29.50 -13.54 6.51
C ILE A 190 -30.10 -13.04 7.82
N ASP A 191 -29.59 -13.55 8.94
CA ASP A 191 -30.04 -13.12 10.26
C ASP A 191 -29.81 -11.61 10.48
N GLU A 192 -30.64 -11.03 11.34
CA GLU A 192 -30.67 -9.58 11.57
C GLU A 192 -29.32 -9.04 12.07
N LYS A 193 -28.66 -9.81 12.93
CA LYS A 193 -27.33 -9.45 13.46
C LYS A 193 -26.27 -9.45 12.36
N ALA A 194 -26.33 -10.40 11.43
CA ALA A 194 -25.47 -10.44 10.26
C ALA A 194 -25.77 -9.28 9.28
N LYS A 195 -27.03 -8.85 9.15
CA LYS A 195 -27.38 -7.63 8.38
C LYS A 195 -26.76 -6.38 9.00
N GLU A 196 -26.91 -6.18 10.31
CA GLU A 196 -26.28 -5.07 11.02
C GLU A 196 -24.75 -5.06 10.84
N GLN A 197 -24.13 -6.24 10.97
CA GLN A 197 -22.69 -6.40 10.78
C GLN A 197 -22.27 -6.08 9.34
N SER A 198 -23.08 -6.45 8.34
CA SER A 198 -22.84 -6.14 6.93
C SER A 198 -22.85 -4.63 6.69
N LEU A 199 -23.85 -3.90 7.24
CA LEU A 199 -23.94 -2.43 7.17
C LEU A 199 -22.71 -1.75 7.78
N MET A 200 -22.25 -2.25 8.94
CA MET A 200 -21.08 -1.72 9.62
C MET A 200 -19.83 -1.75 8.74
N TYR A 201 -19.69 -2.77 7.89
CA TYR A 201 -18.55 -2.94 6.99
C TYR A 201 -18.83 -2.57 5.53
N HIS A 202 -19.80 -1.69 5.30
CA HIS A 202 -19.95 -1.02 4.01
C HIS A 202 -18.69 -0.23 3.64
N SER A 203 -18.42 -0.12 2.33
CA SER A 203 -17.16 0.44 1.83
C SER A 203 -17.01 1.92 2.17
N GLU A 204 -18.11 2.67 2.30
CA GLU A 204 -18.12 4.06 2.75
C GLU A 204 -17.54 4.22 4.14
N ARG A 205 -17.92 3.34 5.08
CA ARG A 205 -17.47 3.39 6.48
C ARG A 205 -16.01 3.01 6.59
N LEU A 206 -15.60 1.97 5.86
CA LEU A 206 -14.20 1.56 5.76
C LEU A 206 -13.33 2.68 5.16
N ALA A 207 -13.84 3.40 4.15
CA ALA A 207 -13.15 4.54 3.56
C ALA A 207 -12.92 5.67 4.57
N ILE A 208 -13.94 6.02 5.34
CA ILE A 208 -13.87 7.05 6.38
C ILE A 208 -12.86 6.64 7.45
N ALA A 209 -12.98 5.44 8.00
CA ALA A 209 -12.06 4.94 9.02
C ALA A 209 -10.61 4.95 8.53
N PHE A 210 -10.35 4.46 7.32
CA PHE A 210 -9.02 4.51 6.73
C PHE A 210 -8.52 5.95 6.54
N GLY A 211 -9.40 6.86 6.09
CA GLY A 211 -9.13 8.28 5.93
C GLY A 211 -8.75 8.96 7.24
N LEU A 212 -9.45 8.66 8.33
CA LEU A 212 -9.16 9.18 9.67
C LEU A 212 -7.80 8.72 10.19
N ILE A 213 -7.47 7.42 10.02
CA ILE A 213 -6.17 6.88 10.43
C ILE A 213 -5.03 7.46 9.59
N SER A 214 -5.30 7.76 8.31
CA SER A 214 -4.28 8.18 7.37
C SER A 214 -4.10 9.70 7.26
N THR A 215 -4.89 10.51 7.97
CA THR A 215 -4.83 11.98 7.87
C THR A 215 -4.85 12.67 9.24
N PRO A 216 -4.11 13.79 9.41
CA PRO A 216 -4.10 14.53 10.69
C PRO A 216 -5.49 15.00 11.13
N PRO A 217 -5.77 15.08 12.45
CA PRO A 217 -6.99 15.68 13.02
C PRO A 217 -7.39 17.00 12.33
N GLY A 218 -8.70 17.22 12.17
CA GLY A 218 -9.25 18.40 11.47
C GLY A 218 -9.15 18.37 9.93
N THR A 219 -8.39 17.45 9.33
CA THR A 219 -8.28 17.36 7.86
C THR A 219 -9.60 16.87 7.25
N ALA A 220 -10.18 17.62 6.33
CA ALA A 220 -11.37 17.20 5.58
C ALA A 220 -11.11 15.90 4.81
N LEU A 221 -12.05 14.96 4.87
CA LEU A 221 -11.96 13.69 4.15
C LEU A 221 -12.67 13.80 2.81
N ARG A 222 -12.04 13.27 1.75
CA ARG A 222 -12.63 13.22 0.40
C ARG A 222 -12.73 11.77 -0.06
N ILE A 223 -13.94 11.31 -0.34
CA ILE A 223 -14.24 9.93 -0.69
C ILE A 223 -14.96 9.89 -2.03
N MET A 224 -14.47 9.09 -2.96
CA MET A 224 -15.12 8.85 -4.25
C MET A 224 -15.69 7.44 -4.31
N LYS A 225 -16.96 7.34 -4.66
CA LYS A 225 -17.70 6.09 -4.80
C LYS A 225 -18.35 6.00 -6.19
N ASN A 226 -18.24 4.84 -6.82
CA ASN A 226 -18.85 4.59 -8.14
C ASN A 226 -20.32 4.16 -8.06
N LEU A 227 -20.83 3.90 -6.86
CA LEU A 227 -22.23 3.50 -6.60
C LEU A 227 -22.89 4.56 -5.71
N ARG A 228 -24.20 4.75 -5.86
CA ARG A 228 -25.02 5.59 -4.97
C ARG A 228 -24.84 5.16 -3.52
N ILE A 229 -24.74 6.12 -2.60
CA ILE A 229 -24.69 5.82 -1.16
C ILE A 229 -26.03 5.20 -0.71
N CYS A 230 -26.01 4.17 0.14
CA CYS A 230 -27.27 3.67 0.70
C CYS A 230 -27.77 4.60 1.81
N GLY A 231 -29.08 4.58 2.10
CA GLY A 231 -29.67 5.49 3.10
C GLY A 231 -29.12 5.28 4.51
N ASP A 232 -28.84 4.04 4.89
CA ASP A 232 -28.19 3.73 6.17
C ASP A 232 -26.76 4.31 6.26
N CYS A 233 -25.93 4.14 5.22
CA CYS A 233 -24.61 4.78 5.18
C CYS A 233 -24.73 6.30 5.20
N HIS A 234 -25.69 6.88 4.47
CA HIS A 234 -25.90 8.32 4.47
C HIS A 234 -26.18 8.85 5.89
N ASN A 235 -27.03 8.17 6.65
CA ASN A 235 -27.33 8.51 8.04
C ASN A 235 -26.15 8.29 8.98
N ALA A 236 -25.43 7.19 8.83
CA ALA A 236 -24.23 6.93 9.63
C ALA A 236 -23.13 7.98 9.38
N VAL A 237 -22.90 8.38 8.12
CA VAL A 237 -21.86 9.35 7.76
C VAL A 237 -22.16 10.74 8.32
N LYS A 238 -23.44 11.15 8.36
CA LYS A 238 -23.87 12.36 9.09
C LYS A 238 -23.40 12.31 10.54
N LEU A 239 -23.72 11.24 11.27
CA LEU A 239 -23.33 11.11 12.67
C LEU A 239 -21.80 10.99 12.85
N MET A 240 -21.13 10.28 11.94
CA MET A 240 -19.67 10.20 11.93
C MET A 240 -19.03 11.58 11.77
N SER A 241 -19.53 12.46 10.89
CA SER A 241 -18.95 13.80 10.71
C SER A 241 -19.04 14.65 11.99
N LYS A 242 -20.12 14.48 12.76
CA LYS A 242 -20.30 15.10 14.07
C LYS A 242 -19.35 14.53 15.14
N VAL A 243 -19.24 13.21 15.22
CA VAL A 243 -18.40 12.53 16.21
C VAL A 243 -16.92 12.86 16.03
N VAL A 244 -16.45 12.87 14.78
CA VAL A 244 -15.02 13.06 14.47
C VAL A 244 -14.63 14.52 14.31
N ASP A 245 -15.60 15.44 14.38
CA ASP A 245 -15.44 16.88 14.16
C ASP A 245 -14.67 17.20 12.87
N ARG A 246 -15.13 16.63 11.74
CA ARG A 246 -14.53 16.87 10.41
C ARG A 246 -15.58 16.92 9.32
N GLU A 247 -15.31 17.76 8.32
CA GLU A 247 -16.03 17.69 7.06
C GLU A 247 -15.66 16.41 6.29
N ILE A 248 -16.70 15.68 5.86
CA ILE A 248 -16.56 14.53 4.97
C ILE A 248 -17.25 14.89 3.66
N ILE A 249 -16.49 14.93 2.58
CA ILE A 249 -16.97 15.20 1.23
C ILE A 249 -17.00 13.87 0.50
N MET A 250 -18.20 13.40 0.16
CA MET A 250 -18.39 12.17 -0.59
C MET A 250 -18.99 12.45 -1.95
N ARG A 251 -18.33 11.98 -3.00
CA ARG A 251 -18.90 11.94 -4.34
C ARG A 251 -19.39 10.53 -4.63
N ASP A 252 -20.67 10.37 -4.90
CA ASP A 252 -21.20 9.15 -5.48
C ASP A 252 -21.42 9.30 -7.00
N ASN A 253 -22.15 8.37 -7.61
CA ASN A 253 -22.43 8.40 -9.05
C ASN A 253 -23.57 9.36 -9.46
N LYS A 254 -24.22 10.03 -8.51
CA LYS A 254 -25.30 10.99 -8.75
C LYS A 254 -24.92 12.41 -8.35
N ARG A 255 -24.25 12.61 -7.20
CA ARG A 255 -24.00 13.94 -6.64
C ARG A 255 -22.83 13.98 -5.65
N PHE A 256 -22.53 15.18 -5.18
CA PHE A 256 -21.66 15.41 -4.04
C PHE A 256 -22.51 15.56 -2.77
N HIS A 257 -22.02 14.95 -1.70
CA HIS A 257 -22.55 15.03 -0.36
C HIS A 257 -21.50 15.69 0.51
N HIS A 258 -21.84 16.81 1.13
CA HIS A 258 -21.00 17.46 2.14
C HIS A 258 -21.60 17.19 3.51
N PHE A 259 -20.90 16.39 4.31
CA PHE A 259 -21.31 16.05 5.66
C PHE A 259 -20.54 16.91 6.65
N ARG A 260 -21.27 17.66 7.48
CA ARG A 260 -20.72 18.50 8.56
C ARG A 260 -21.73 18.57 9.70
N ASP A 261 -21.26 18.41 10.93
CA ASP A 261 -22.05 18.55 12.16
C ASP A 261 -23.36 17.74 12.20
N GLY A 262 -23.38 16.54 11.62
CA GLY A 262 -24.60 15.72 11.59
C GLY A 262 -25.54 16.00 10.43
N VAL A 263 -25.20 16.94 9.53
CA VAL A 263 -26.04 17.36 8.41
C VAL A 263 -25.35 17.04 7.09
N CYS A 264 -26.15 16.70 6.07
CA CYS A 264 -25.68 16.54 4.70
C CYS A 264 -26.27 17.65 3.81
N SER A 265 -25.46 18.20 2.90
CA SER A 265 -25.90 19.19 1.91
C SER A 265 -26.98 18.69 0.94
N CYS A 266 -27.23 17.38 0.85
CA CYS A 266 -28.18 16.81 -0.10
C CYS A 266 -29.63 16.85 0.38
N GLY A 267 -29.91 17.26 1.63
CA GLY A 267 -31.27 17.33 2.18
C GLY A 267 -31.97 15.98 2.31
N ASP A 268 -31.22 14.90 2.54
CA ASP A 268 -31.74 13.53 2.63
C ASP A 268 -32.32 12.96 1.33
N PHE A 269 -31.80 13.40 0.19
CA PHE A 269 -32.12 12.81 -1.12
C PHE A 269 -31.12 11.72 -1.57
N TRP A 270 -30.31 11.19 -0.64
CA TRP A 270 -29.15 10.29 -0.77
C TRP A 270 -29.02 9.56 -2.11
#